data_AF-A0A7J0D590-F1
#
_entry.id   AF-A0A7J0D590-F1
#
_cell.length_a   1.000
_cell.length_b   1.000
_cell.length_c   1.000
_cell.angle_alpha   90.00
_cell.angle_beta   90.00
_cell.angle_gamma   90.00
#
_symmetry.space_group_name_H-M   'P 1'
#
loop_
_entity.id
_entity.type
_entity.pdbx_description
1 polymer ?
#
loop_
_entity_poly.entity_id
_entity_poly.type
_entity_poly.pdbx_seq_one_letter_code
_entity_poly.pdbx_strand_id
1 'polypeptide(L)'
;MTPHPHPQPHRIRVGIDVGGTFTDAVAVDSATLELVAQVKVPTSHHHEDGVAHGIVEALDRLLKDVGCAPRTSRSSPTAPRRPPTPCWRATSPPSA
;
A
#
# COMPACT_ATOMS: atom_id res chain seq x y z
N MET A 1 -22.39 33.42 -1.04
CA MET A 1 -22.26 32.16 -1.79
C MET A 1 -21.15 31.34 -1.15
N THR A 2 -21.51 30.41 -0.28
CA THR A 2 -20.58 29.45 0.31
C THR A 2 -20.24 28.43 -0.77
N PRO A 3 -18.97 28.14 -1.07
CA PRO A 3 -18.65 27.10 -2.04
C PRO A 3 -19.20 25.77 -1.50
N HIS A 4 -20.07 25.12 -2.28
CA HIS A 4 -20.44 23.72 -2.05
C HIS A 4 -19.15 22.90 -2.12
N PRO A 5 -18.86 22.03 -1.13
CA PRO A 5 -17.71 21.15 -1.22
C PRO A 5 -17.92 20.26 -2.45
N HIS A 6 -17.02 20.38 -3.43
CA HIS A 6 -16.89 19.36 -4.45
C HIS A 6 -16.72 18.01 -3.74
N PRO A 7 -17.46 16.95 -4.12
CA PRO A 7 -17.21 15.62 -3.58
C PRO A 7 -15.73 15.32 -3.82
N GLN A 8 -14.97 15.29 -2.72
CA GLN A 8 -13.54 15.03 -2.81
C GLN A 8 -13.41 13.63 -3.41
N PRO A 9 -12.57 13.44 -4.44
CA PRO A 9 -12.37 12.10 -4.98
C PRO A 9 -11.94 11.20 -3.83
N HIS A 10 -12.69 10.12 -3.60
CA HIS A 10 -12.45 9.15 -2.53
C HIS A 10 -10.99 8.73 -2.57
N ARG A 11 -10.19 9.22 -1.62
CA ARG A 11 -8.77 8.90 -1.58
C ARG A 11 -8.65 7.50 -1.01
N ILE A 12 -8.21 6.56 -1.81
CA ILE A 12 -8.06 5.16 -1.40
C ILE A 12 -6.62 4.93 -0.96
N ARG A 13 -6.45 4.21 0.14
CA ARG A 13 -5.17 3.63 0.57
C ARG A 13 -5.19 2.16 0.20
N VAL A 14 -4.08 1.69 -0.36
CA VAL A 14 -3.88 0.28 -0.68
C VAL A 14 -2.82 -0.29 0.26
N GLY A 15 -3.15 -1.38 0.94
CA GLY A 15 -2.20 -2.22 1.66
C GLY A 15 -1.97 -3.51 0.88
N ILE A 16 -0.70 -3.93 0.77
CA ILE A 16 -0.31 -5.23 0.21
C ILE A 16 0.42 -5.99 1.31
N ASP A 17 -0.05 -7.20 1.61
CA ASP A 17 0.59 -8.14 2.54
C ASP A 17 1.02 -9.40 1.78
N VAL A 18 2.32 -9.70 1.81
CA VAL A 18 2.89 -10.85 1.11
C VAL A 18 3.20 -11.93 2.14
N GLY A 19 2.42 -13.00 2.13
CA GLY A 19 2.67 -14.20 2.91
C GLY A 19 3.43 -15.28 2.14
N GLY A 20 3.68 -16.40 2.83
CA GLY A 20 4.32 -17.58 2.23
C GLY A 20 3.44 -18.28 1.18
N THR A 21 2.12 -18.21 1.31
CA THR A 21 1.18 -18.91 0.40
C THR A 21 0.36 -17.94 -0.44
N PHE A 22 -0.05 -16.82 0.14
CA PHE A 22 -0.92 -15.84 -0.51
C PHE A 22 -0.37 -14.43 -0.36
N THR A 23 -0.69 -13.60 -1.34
CA THR A 23 -0.56 -12.15 -1.31
C THR A 23 -1.95 -11.55 -1.24
N ASP A 24 -2.18 -10.72 -0.22
CA ASP A 24 -3.43 -10.01 0.03
C ASP A 24 -3.27 -8.55 -0.38
N ALA A 25 -4.25 -8.01 -1.11
CA ALA A 25 -4.31 -6.61 -1.50
C ALA A 25 -5.64 -6.02 -1.03
N VAL A 26 -5.58 -4.92 -0.28
CA VAL A 26 -6.75 -4.33 0.39
C VAL A 26 -6.84 -2.85 0.08
N ALA A 27 -8.01 -2.40 -0.40
CA ALA A 27 -8.33 -1.00 -0.64
C ALA A 27 -9.24 -0.47 0.49
N VAL A 28 -8.87 0.65 1.09
CA VAL A 28 -9.59 1.28 2.19
C VAL A 28 -9.83 2.76 1.88
N ASP A 29 -11.03 3.28 2.17
CA ASP A 29 -11.30 4.71 2.08
C ASP A 29 -10.48 5.46 3.15
N SER A 30 -9.71 6.46 2.74
CA SER A 30 -8.79 7.16 3.66
C SER A 30 -9.48 7.99 4.73
N ALA A 31 -10.75 8.37 4.52
CA ALA A 31 -11.50 9.23 5.42
C ALA A 31 -12.34 8.40 6.39
N THR A 32 -13.06 7.38 5.89
CA THR A 32 -13.96 6.56 6.72
C THR A 32 -13.26 5.33 7.30
N LEU A 33 -12.12 4.92 6.73
CA LEU A 33 -11.43 3.67 7.03
C LEU A 33 -12.26 2.42 6.69
N GLU A 34 -13.31 2.56 5.88
CA GLU A 34 -14.12 1.43 5.42
C GLU A 34 -13.41 0.65 4.32
N LEU A 35 -13.60 -0.67 4.34
CA LEU A 35 -13.11 -1.58 3.32
C LEU A 35 -13.85 -1.32 2.00
N VAL A 36 -13.10 -0.98 0.95
CA VAL A 36 -13.65 -0.74 -0.39
C VAL A 36 -13.60 -2.01 -1.21
N ALA A 37 -12.45 -2.70 -1.22
CA ALA A 37 -12.25 -3.95 -1.95
C ALA A 37 -11.08 -4.75 -1.34
N GLN A 38 -11.05 -6.05 -1.62
CA GLN A 38 -9.94 -6.91 -1.26
C GLN A 38 -9.74 -8.01 -2.31
N VAL A 39 -8.49 -8.38 -2.54
CA VAL A 39 -8.08 -9.43 -3.46
C VAL A 39 -7.06 -10.32 -2.76
N LYS A 40 -7.16 -11.64 -3.00
CA LYS A 40 -6.18 -12.63 -2.57
C LYS A 40 -5.70 -13.42 -3.77
N VAL A 41 -4.38 -13.54 -3.94
CA VAL A 41 -3.74 -14.36 -4.99
C VAL A 41 -2.68 -15.28 -4.37
N PRO A 42 -2.34 -16.43 -4.99
CA PRO A 42 -1.19 -17.21 -4.56
C PRO A 42 0.12 -16.41 -4.65
N THR A 43 1.03 -16.60 -3.69
CA THR A 43 2.35 -15.96 -3.74
C THR A 43 3.21 -16.60 -4.84
N SER A 44 3.80 -15.77 -5.69
CA SER A 44 4.48 -16.17 -6.92
C SER A 44 5.97 -16.51 -6.73
N HIS A 45 6.31 -17.31 -5.71
CA HIS A 45 7.71 -17.65 -5.36
C HIS A 45 8.52 -18.25 -6.52
N HIS A 46 7.84 -18.95 -7.43
CA HIS A 46 8.46 -19.66 -8.54
C HIS A 46 8.26 -18.99 -9.91
N HIS A 47 7.64 -17.80 -9.93
CA HIS A 47 7.55 -17.01 -11.15
C HIS A 47 8.94 -16.44 -11.51
N GLU A 48 9.18 -16.18 -12.79
CA GLU A 48 10.47 -15.61 -13.25
C GLU A 48 10.78 -14.25 -12.59
N ASP A 49 9.75 -13.42 -12.43
CA ASP A 49 9.81 -12.15 -11.68
C ASP A 49 9.64 -12.33 -10.15
N GLY A 50 9.57 -13.57 -9.68
CA GLY A 50 9.34 -13.92 -8.29
C GLY A 50 8.08 -13.30 -7.71
N VAL A 51 8.13 -12.93 -6.43
CA VAL A 51 7.05 -12.31 -5.65
C VAL A 51 6.50 -11.04 -6.28
N ALA A 52 7.32 -10.30 -7.03
CA ALA A 52 6.90 -9.04 -7.66
C ALA A 52 5.72 -9.26 -8.62
N HIS A 53 5.68 -10.40 -9.31
CA HIS A 53 4.56 -10.77 -10.17
C HIS A 53 3.24 -10.80 -9.40
N GLY A 54 3.19 -11.51 -8.28
CA GLY A 54 1.99 -11.63 -7.45
C GLY A 54 1.54 -10.30 -6.85
N ILE A 55 2.47 -9.41 -6.49
CA ILE A 55 2.15 -8.05 -6.04
C ILE A 55 1.46 -7.25 -7.16
N VAL A 56 2.02 -7.27 -8.37
CA VAL A 56 1.44 -6.56 -9.52
C VAL A 56 0.09 -7.14 -9.91
N GLU A 57 -0.04 -8.46 -9.93
CA GLU A 57 -1.30 -9.15 -10.21
C GLU A 57 -2.39 -8.79 -9.19
N ALA A 58 -2.06 -8.82 -7.89
CA ALA A 58 -2.99 -8.46 -6.83
C ALA A 58 -3.44 -7.00 -6.94
N LEU A 59 -2.51 -6.09 -7.24
CA LEU A 59 -2.81 -4.66 -7.42
C LEU A 59 -3.69 -4.41 -8.66
N ASP A 60 -3.37 -5.03 -9.80
CA ASP A 60 -4.16 -4.87 -11.03
C ASP A 60 -5.60 -5.36 -10.85
N ARG A 61 -5.78 -6.52 -10.21
CA ARG A 61 -7.11 -7.04 -9.87
C ARG A 61 -7.86 -6.10 -8.91
N LEU A 62 -7.20 -5.62 -7.87
CA LEU A 62 -7.82 -4.71 -6.90
C LEU A 62 -8.27 -3.40 -7.56
N LEU A 63 -7.45 -2.81 -8.43
CA LEU A 63 -7.79 -1.57 -9.13
C LEU A 63 -8.96 -1.74 -10.10
N LYS A 64 -9.06 -2.92 -10.75
CA LYS A 64 -10.21 -3.28 -11.59
C LYS A 64 -11.49 -3.37 -10.76
N ASP A 65 -11.46 -4.03 -9.61
CA ASP A 65 -12.63 -4.17 -8.73
C ASP A 65 -13.12 -2.82 -8.20
N VAL A 66 -12.20 -1.93 -7.86
CA VAL A 66 -12.52 -0.58 -7.38
C VAL A 66 -12.96 0.35 -8.53
N GLY A 67 -12.64 0.03 -9.78
CA GLY A 67 -12.89 0.89 -10.93
C GLY A 67 -12.06 2.19 -10.93
N CYS A 68 -10.89 2.19 -10.28
CA CYS A 68 -10.03 3.36 -10.18
C CYS A 68 -8.70 3.17 -10.92
N ALA A 69 -8.23 4.24 -11.58
CA ALA A 69 -6.89 4.29 -12.16
C ALA A 69 -5.91 4.89 -11.16
N PRO A 70 -4.68 4.37 -11.04
CA PRO A 70 -3.68 4.94 -10.17
C PRO A 70 -3.25 6.30 -10.70
N ARG A 71 -3.29 7.33 -9.85
CA ARG A 71 -2.73 8.64 -10.17
C ARG A 71 -1.29 8.70 -9.73
N THR A 72 -0.37 8.98 -10.66
CA THR A 72 1.04 9.23 -10.32
C THR A 72 1.13 10.42 -9.37
N SER A 73 1.60 10.20 -8.15
CA SER A 73 2.00 11.29 -7.26
C SER A 73 3.38 11.79 -7.71
N ARG A 74 3.41 12.97 -8.33
CA ARG A 74 4.68 13.66 -8.57
C ARG A 74 5.18 14.14 -7.21
N SER A 75 6.28 13.58 -6.70
CA SER A 75 6.95 14.12 -5.53
C SER A 75 7.49 15.51 -5.89
N SER A 76 7.05 16.53 -5.15
CA SER A 76 7.63 17.87 -5.28
C SER A 76 9.07 17.83 -4.73
N PRO A 77 10.09 18.35 -5.45
CA PRO A 77 11.50 18.18 -5.08
C PRO A 77 11.94 18.88 -3.78
N THR A 78 11.03 19.53 -3.05
CA THR A 78 11.37 20.51 -2.01
C THR A 78 11.30 20.01 -0.56
N ALA A 79 11.07 18.73 -0.29
CA ALA A 79 11.03 18.23 1.09
C ALA A 79 12.45 17.82 1.58
N PRO A 80 12.99 18.40 2.67
CA PRO A 80 14.28 18.00 3.21
C PRO A 80 14.22 16.54 3.70
N ARG A 81 15.11 15.69 3.19
CA ARG A 81 15.25 14.29 3.60
C ARG A 81 15.73 14.25 5.05
N ARG A 82 14.84 13.93 5.99
CA ARG A 82 15.22 13.58 7.36
C ARG A 82 15.95 12.23 7.31
N PRO A 83 17.18 12.08 7.83
CA PRO A 83 17.88 10.80 7.81
C PRO A 83 17.09 9.78 8.66
N PRO A 84 16.96 8.52 8.20
CA PRO A 84 16.30 7.49 9.00
C PRO A 84 17.12 7.22 10.27
N THR A 85 16.50 7.38 11.43
CA THR A 85 17.06 6.84 12.69
C THR A 85 17.04 5.32 12.59
N PRO A 86 18.18 4.62 12.73
CA PRO A 86 18.19 3.16 12.74
C PRO A 86 17.46 2.66 13.99
N CYS A 87 16.37 1.94 13.76
CA CYS A 87 15.48 1.38 14.78
C CYS A 87 16.03 0.14 15.51
N TRP A 88 17.27 -0.29 15.23
CA TRP A 88 17.81 -1.55 15.71
C TRP A 88 18.99 -1.43 16.69
N ARG A 89 19.12 -0.37 17.51
CA ARG A 89 20.07 -0.46 18.62
C ARG A 89 19.48 -1.36 19.71
N ALA A 90 19.87 -2.63 19.64
CA ALA A 90 19.55 -3.71 20.56
C ALA A 90 19.79 -3.33 22.02
N THR A 91 18.90 -3.78 22.88
CA THR A 91 19.09 -3.87 24.33
C THR A 91 20.38 -4.64 24.63
N SER A 92 21.32 -4.01 25.35
CA SER A 92 22.47 -4.72 25.94
C SER A 92 21.98 -5.77 26.95
N PRO A 93 22.60 -6.96 27.05
CA PRO A 93 22.29 -7.90 28.13
C PRO A 93 22.85 -7.39 29.47
N PRO A 94 22.24 -7.74 30.62
CA PRO A 94 22.80 -7.38 31.93
C PRO A 94 24.11 -8.13 32.19
N SER A 95 25.08 -7.44 32.79
CA SER A 95 26.35 -8.03 33.24
C SER A 95 26.10 -9.02 34.38
N ALA A 96 26.88 -10.10 34.39
CA ALA A 96 26.97 -11.10 35.46
C ALA A 96 27.54 -10.49 36.76
#